data_AF-A0A5C6MW95-F1
#
_entry.id   AF-A0A5C6MW95-F1
#
_cell.length_a   1.000
_cell.length_b   1.000
_cell.length_c   1.000
_cell.angle_alpha   90.00
_cell.angle_beta   90.00
_cell.angle_gamma   90.00
#
_symmetry.space_group_name_H-M   'P 1'
#
loop_
_entity.id
_entity.type
_entity.pdbx_description
1 polymer ?
#
loop_
_entity_poly.entity_id
_entity_poly.type
_entity_poly.pdbx_seq_one_letter_code
_entity_poly.pdbx_strand_id
1 'polypeptide(L)'
;MSCDQTYPFPQVFLVDAGGSQHPDQPPGLVPCWSHPPSLESAGRRQKSRGSMGVSPCTALVVLMLFLLVFAGLGFEAYEIYQMKKELRQVKPVSEFNVAQKQIGLYEPLLKDEDDRERPAAHVIGRIEKEKFSKTLRWESRVGRAFTSGGVSYQFQDGALQVNETGIYHIYSRVELVFRDCSPASSFHHLVFVRRGGRPSPLTLMEAHRAGFCRQQSAHPWTAESYLASALQLQTHDRVYVNVSHPTFLSHTHYANFFGLYKI
;
A
#
# COMPACT_ATOMS: atom_id res chain seq x y z
N MET A 1 -48.05 13.87 40.98
CA MET A 1 -47.80 15.34 40.97
C MET A 1 -46.48 15.59 40.26
N SER A 2 -46.33 16.75 39.65
CA SER A 2 -45.22 17.20 38.79
C SER A 2 -44.97 16.38 37.53
N CYS A 3 -44.83 17.09 36.41
CA CYS A 3 -44.06 16.66 35.26
C CYS A 3 -42.57 17.00 35.51
N ASP A 4 -41.69 16.52 34.62
CA ASP A 4 -41.04 17.43 33.67
C ASP A 4 -40.49 16.65 32.46
N GLN A 5 -40.49 17.29 31.29
CA GLN A 5 -39.98 16.74 30.02
C GLN A 5 -38.96 17.72 29.43
N THR A 6 -37.72 17.28 29.14
CA THR A 6 -36.87 18.02 28.19
C THR A 6 -35.93 17.12 27.37
N TYR A 7 -36.33 16.88 26.13
CA TYR A 7 -35.52 16.61 24.93
C TYR A 7 -36.37 17.16 23.76
N PRO A 8 -35.82 17.71 22.66
CA PRO A 8 -34.79 17.04 21.86
C PRO A 8 -33.73 17.92 21.14
N PHE A 9 -32.91 17.21 20.37
CA PHE A 9 -32.00 17.49 19.24
C PHE A 9 -31.95 18.86 18.50
N PRO A 10 -30.84 19.15 17.77
CA PRO A 10 -30.46 20.49 17.33
C PRO A 10 -31.02 20.90 15.96
N GLN A 11 -30.76 22.15 15.57
CA GLN A 11 -31.09 22.71 14.25
C GLN A 11 -29.85 23.00 13.39
N VAL A 12 -30.07 23.03 12.07
CA VAL A 12 -29.13 23.33 10.98
C VAL A 12 -29.75 24.48 10.16
N PHE A 13 -29.18 24.85 8.99
CA PHE A 13 -29.67 25.87 8.03
C PHE A 13 -29.40 27.33 8.43
N LEU A 14 -29.26 28.29 7.51
CA LEU A 14 -28.62 28.32 6.18
C LEU A 14 -28.28 29.80 5.85
N VAL A 15 -27.56 30.08 4.77
CA VAL A 15 -27.23 31.44 4.28
C VAL A 15 -28.08 31.78 3.05
N ASP A 16 -28.69 32.98 3.01
CA ASP A 16 -28.72 33.83 1.81
C ASP A 16 -29.06 35.31 2.13
N ALA A 17 -29.14 36.18 1.11
CA ALA A 17 -28.92 37.63 1.21
C ALA A 17 -30.11 38.55 0.83
N GLY A 18 -29.91 39.86 1.11
CA GLY A 18 -30.71 40.98 0.57
C GLY A 18 -31.85 41.50 1.47
N GLY A 19 -32.20 42.79 1.50
CA GLY A 19 -31.50 43.97 0.96
C GLY A 19 -32.42 45.15 0.61
N SER A 20 -32.18 46.35 1.18
CA SER A 20 -32.80 47.65 0.82
C SER A 20 -34.33 47.77 1.06
N GLN A 21 -35.01 48.93 1.13
CA GLN A 21 -34.67 50.36 1.33
C GLN A 21 -35.98 51.12 1.68
N HIS A 22 -35.93 52.29 2.35
CA HIS A 22 -36.74 53.49 2.00
C HIS A 22 -36.34 54.75 2.82
N PRO A 23 -36.78 55.98 2.43
CA PRO A 23 -35.99 57.20 2.63
C PRO A 23 -36.78 58.37 3.26
N ASP A 24 -36.24 59.59 3.20
CA ASP A 24 -37.06 60.81 3.07
C ASP A 24 -36.32 61.94 2.30
N GLN A 25 -37.00 63.05 1.99
CA GLN A 25 -36.73 63.89 0.80
C GLN A 25 -36.06 65.31 0.99
N PRO A 26 -35.64 66.00 -0.11
CA PRO A 26 -34.79 67.23 -0.15
C PRO A 26 -35.64 68.51 -0.46
N PRO A 27 -35.27 69.56 -1.27
CA PRO A 27 -33.99 70.07 -1.84
C PRO A 27 -33.79 71.62 -1.77
N GLY A 28 -32.72 72.17 -2.37
CA GLY A 28 -32.79 73.55 -2.93
C GLY A 28 -31.51 74.31 -3.33
N LEU A 29 -31.45 74.71 -4.62
CA LEU A 29 -30.94 75.99 -5.18
C LEU A 29 -29.43 76.26 -5.46
N VAL A 30 -29.25 76.94 -6.61
CA VAL A 30 -28.08 77.51 -7.34
C VAL A 30 -28.73 78.65 -8.21
N PRO A 31 -28.14 79.81 -8.61
CA PRO A 31 -26.81 79.94 -9.26
C PRO A 31 -26.08 81.35 -9.22
N CYS A 32 -25.08 81.52 -10.11
CA CYS A 32 -24.62 82.76 -10.80
C CYS A 32 -23.37 83.58 -10.36
N TRP A 33 -22.24 83.30 -11.07
CA TRP A 33 -21.41 84.22 -11.89
C TRP A 33 -20.91 85.61 -11.43
N SER A 34 -19.58 85.82 -11.50
CA SER A 34 -18.94 87.04 -12.09
C SER A 34 -17.42 86.87 -12.36
N HIS A 35 -16.87 87.58 -13.34
CA HIS A 35 -15.44 87.66 -13.79
C HIS A 35 -15.16 89.07 -14.39
N PRO A 36 -13.90 89.50 -14.69
CA PRO A 36 -12.58 88.88 -14.48
C PRO A 36 -11.83 89.59 -13.31
N PRO A 37 -10.75 90.44 -13.38
CA PRO A 37 -9.83 90.89 -14.45
C PRO A 37 -8.39 90.29 -14.29
N SER A 38 -7.32 91.10 -14.36
CA SER A 38 -5.89 90.70 -14.39
C SER A 38 -4.95 91.74 -13.76
N LEU A 39 -3.81 91.31 -13.16
CA LEU A 39 -2.44 91.63 -13.63
C LEU A 39 -1.31 90.94 -12.81
N GLU A 40 -0.29 90.46 -13.54
CA GLU A 40 1.16 90.37 -13.25
C GLU A 40 1.82 90.06 -11.87
N SER A 41 2.69 89.03 -11.94
CA SER A 41 4.13 89.07 -11.59
C SER A 41 4.69 88.68 -10.20
N ALA A 42 5.59 87.68 -10.26
CA ALA A 42 6.78 87.39 -9.42
C ALA A 42 6.63 87.06 -7.90
N GLY A 43 7.03 85.83 -7.51
CA GLY A 43 7.11 85.44 -6.09
C GLY A 43 7.71 84.04 -5.82
N ARG A 44 9.03 83.95 -5.65
CA ARG A 44 9.85 82.73 -5.43
C ARG A 44 9.35 81.72 -4.36
N ARG A 45 9.40 80.43 -4.74
CA ARG A 45 10.01 79.28 -4.02
C ARG A 45 9.68 79.04 -2.51
N GLN A 46 9.03 77.88 -2.29
CA GLN A 46 9.62 76.66 -1.68
C GLN A 46 9.00 76.11 -0.38
N LYS A 47 8.81 74.77 -0.42
CA LYS A 47 8.34 73.86 0.62
C LYS A 47 9.06 74.02 1.98
N SER A 48 8.30 73.85 3.06
CA SER A 48 8.75 73.09 4.23
C SER A 48 7.79 71.91 4.46
N ARG A 49 8.33 70.71 4.68
CA ARG A 49 7.58 69.51 5.09
C ARG A 49 8.52 68.68 5.96
N GLY A 50 8.20 68.55 7.25
CA GLY A 50 9.10 67.97 8.24
C GLY A 50 9.41 66.51 8.00
N SER A 51 10.62 66.08 8.39
CA SER A 51 11.05 64.69 8.43
C SER A 51 11.68 64.42 9.80
N MET A 52 11.27 63.33 10.45
CA MET A 52 11.86 62.90 11.73
C MET A 52 13.24 62.28 11.47
N GLY A 53 14.29 62.96 11.90
CA GLY A 53 15.66 62.45 11.78
C GLY A 53 15.94 61.32 12.77
N VAL A 54 15.96 60.07 12.29
CA VAL A 54 16.63 58.97 13.00
C VAL A 54 18.12 59.30 13.08
N SER A 55 18.73 59.15 14.26
CA SER A 55 20.15 59.46 14.42
C SER A 55 21.01 58.56 13.51
N PRO A 56 22.04 59.11 12.82
CA PRO A 56 22.92 58.30 11.98
C PRO A 56 23.63 57.21 12.79
N CYS A 57 23.89 57.44 14.08
CA CYS A 57 24.43 56.43 14.98
C CYS A 57 23.46 55.24 15.17
N THR A 58 22.16 55.51 15.41
CA THR A 58 21.15 54.43 15.49
C THR A 58 20.96 53.69 14.16
N ALA A 59 21.04 54.38 13.02
CA ALA A 59 20.98 53.73 11.72
C ALA A 59 22.19 52.81 11.47
N LEU A 60 23.40 53.22 11.87
CA LEU A 60 24.61 52.40 11.79
C LEU A 60 24.54 51.17 12.71
N VAL A 61 24.05 51.32 13.95
CA VAL A 61 23.87 50.17 14.86
C VAL A 61 22.88 49.14 14.29
N VAL A 62 21.75 49.60 13.74
CA VAL A 62 20.77 48.71 13.09
C VAL A 62 21.37 48.02 11.86
N LEU A 63 22.14 48.73 11.04
CA LEU A 63 22.85 48.15 9.89
C LEU A 63 23.83 47.05 10.33
N MET A 64 24.63 47.28 11.38
CA MET A 64 25.56 46.29 11.91
C MET A 64 24.84 45.04 12.46
N LEU A 65 23.68 45.20 13.11
CA LEU A 65 22.87 44.07 13.56
C LEU A 65 22.34 43.24 12.38
N PHE A 66 21.87 43.87 11.30
CA PHE A 66 21.47 43.16 10.08
C PHE A 66 22.65 42.42 9.44
N LEU A 67 23.84 43.03 9.36
CA LEU A 67 25.04 42.39 8.82
C LEU A 67 25.46 41.16 9.64
N LEU A 68 25.35 41.20 10.97
CA LEU A 68 25.61 40.04 11.83
C LEU A 68 24.60 38.91 11.60
N VAL A 69 23.31 39.22 11.44
CA VAL A 69 22.27 38.22 11.11
C VAL A 69 22.52 37.59 9.73
N PHE A 70 22.83 38.38 8.70
CA PHE A 70 23.15 37.85 7.38
C PHE A 70 24.46 37.05 7.34
N ALA A 71 25.46 37.42 8.16
CA ALA A 71 26.69 36.64 8.30
C ALA A 71 26.43 35.27 8.96
N GLY A 72 25.62 35.22 10.02
CA GLY A 72 25.21 33.97 10.67
C GLY A 72 24.44 33.05 9.72
N LEU A 73 23.38 33.55 9.09
CA LEU A 73 22.59 32.81 8.11
C LEU A 73 23.42 32.35 6.89
N GLY A 74 24.37 33.18 6.45
CA GLY A 74 25.31 32.83 5.38
C GLY A 74 26.29 31.73 5.77
N PHE A 75 26.77 31.72 7.02
CA PHE A 75 27.64 30.68 7.56
C PHE A 75 26.90 29.35 7.73
N GLU A 76 25.70 29.36 8.32
CA GLU A 76 24.84 28.17 8.42
C GLU A 76 24.48 27.60 7.03
N ALA A 77 24.14 28.46 6.07
CA ALA A 77 23.88 28.04 4.70
C ALA A 77 25.13 27.44 4.01
N TYR A 78 26.33 27.94 4.34
CA TYR A 78 27.60 27.43 3.83
C TYR A 78 27.96 26.06 4.43
N GLU A 79 27.83 25.88 5.74
CA GLU A 79 27.94 24.59 6.45
C GLU A 79 27.01 23.54 5.82
N ILE A 80 25.72 23.89 5.66
CA ILE A 80 24.70 23.03 5.06
C ILE A 80 25.01 22.74 3.58
N TYR A 81 25.55 23.71 2.83
CA TYR A 81 25.97 23.50 1.44
C TYR A 81 27.17 22.57 1.34
N GLN A 82 28.18 22.72 2.20
CA GLN A 82 29.36 21.86 2.22
C GLN A 82 28.99 20.43 2.65
N MET A 83 28.16 20.23 3.68
CA MET A 83 27.60 18.91 4.00
C MET A 83 26.84 18.29 2.81
N LYS A 84 25.99 19.06 2.12
CA LYS A 84 25.27 18.60 0.91
C LYS A 84 26.18 18.32 -0.28
N LYS A 85 27.38 18.93 -0.32
CA LYS A 85 28.41 18.67 -1.33
C LYS A 85 29.18 17.38 -1.02
N GLU A 86 29.55 17.13 0.24
CA GLU A 86 30.12 15.84 0.64
C GLU A 86 29.13 14.69 0.37
N LEU A 87 27.85 14.86 0.72
CA LEU A 87 26.75 13.93 0.40
C LEU A 87 26.48 13.74 -1.12
N ARG A 88 27.07 14.56 -1.99
CA ARG A 88 26.99 14.40 -3.46
C ARG A 88 28.26 13.79 -4.07
N GLN A 89 29.41 13.93 -3.41
CA GLN A 89 30.67 13.33 -3.86
C GLN A 89 30.88 11.94 -3.26
N VAL A 90 30.47 11.72 -2.00
CA VAL A 90 30.30 10.40 -1.40
C VAL A 90 28.99 9.79 -1.90
N LYS A 91 29.07 8.87 -2.87
CA LYS A 91 27.96 7.96 -3.17
C LYS A 91 27.56 7.21 -1.88
N PRO A 92 26.27 7.03 -1.56
CA PRO A 92 25.82 6.26 -0.39
C PRO A 92 25.98 4.75 -0.62
N VAL A 93 27.23 4.29 -0.76
CA VAL A 93 27.61 2.90 -1.08
C VAL A 93 28.66 2.42 -0.07
N SER A 94 28.22 2.25 1.18
CA SER A 94 28.81 1.27 2.10
C SER A 94 27.82 0.97 3.24
N GLU A 95 27.61 1.94 4.13
CA GLU A 95 27.12 1.66 5.50
C GLU A 95 25.63 1.31 5.60
N PHE A 96 24.75 1.96 4.82
CA PHE A 96 23.32 1.62 4.80
C PHE A 96 23.05 0.15 4.45
N ASN A 97 23.90 -0.47 3.60
CA ASN A 97 23.74 -1.86 3.16
C ASN A 97 23.93 -2.88 4.29
N VAL A 98 24.58 -2.50 5.39
CA VAL A 98 24.79 -3.39 6.55
C VAL A 98 23.55 -3.39 7.43
N ALA A 99 23.05 -2.21 7.81
CA ALA A 99 21.86 -2.05 8.66
C ALA A 99 20.58 -2.54 7.97
N GLN A 100 20.39 -2.21 6.68
CA GLN A 100 19.20 -2.62 5.92
C GLN A 100 19.10 -4.15 5.72
N LYS A 101 20.18 -4.91 5.99
CA LYS A 101 20.17 -6.37 5.92
C LYS A 101 19.52 -7.06 7.14
N GLN A 102 19.25 -6.32 8.22
CA GLN A 102 18.61 -6.85 9.45
C GLN A 102 17.11 -6.51 9.57
N ILE A 103 16.61 -5.53 8.81
CA ILE A 103 15.19 -5.16 8.77
C ILE A 103 14.70 -5.43 7.35
N GLY A 104 13.87 -6.46 7.17
CA GLY A 104 13.46 -7.00 5.86
C GLY A 104 12.52 -6.12 5.03
N LEU A 105 12.64 -4.79 5.13
CA LEU A 105 11.88 -3.84 4.32
C LEU A 105 12.59 -3.60 2.99
N TYR A 106 12.33 -4.50 2.03
CA TYR A 106 12.71 -4.30 0.64
C TYR A 106 11.74 -3.29 -0.01
N GLU A 107 12.06 -1.99 0.10
CA GLU A 107 11.57 -1.04 -0.89
C GLU A 107 12.23 -1.39 -2.25
N PRO A 108 11.45 -1.63 -3.31
CA PRO A 108 12.02 -1.81 -4.63
C PRO A 108 12.56 -0.48 -5.12
N LEU A 109 13.87 -0.27 -4.93
CA LEU A 109 14.62 0.65 -5.78
C LEU A 109 14.31 0.27 -7.23
N LEU A 110 13.72 1.21 -7.98
CA LEU A 110 13.31 1.03 -9.36
C LEU A 110 14.55 0.74 -10.22
N LYS A 111 14.82 -0.54 -10.39
CA LYS A 111 15.91 -1.09 -11.19
C LYS A 111 15.26 -1.79 -12.38
N ASP A 112 15.51 -1.27 -13.58
CA ASP A 112 15.08 -1.89 -14.84
C ASP A 112 15.90 -3.16 -15.13
N GLU A 113 15.78 -4.15 -14.25
CA GLU A 113 16.36 -5.48 -14.40
C GLU A 113 15.26 -6.54 -14.36
N ASP A 114 14.96 -7.01 -15.57
CA ASP A 114 13.92 -7.96 -15.96
C ASP A 114 12.48 -7.39 -16.01
N ASP A 115 12.16 -6.78 -17.16
CA ASP A 115 10.79 -6.56 -17.69
C ASP A 115 10.11 -7.89 -18.07
N ARG A 116 10.33 -8.92 -17.26
CA ARG A 116 9.67 -10.21 -17.31
C ARG A 116 9.02 -10.39 -15.95
N GLU A 117 7.72 -10.68 -15.96
CA GLU A 117 7.06 -11.21 -14.78
C GLU A 117 7.86 -12.42 -14.25
N ARG A 118 8.20 -12.43 -12.96
CA ARG A 118 8.91 -13.56 -12.36
C ARG A 118 7.99 -14.80 -12.31
N PRO A 119 8.47 -16.01 -12.66
CA PRO A 119 7.62 -17.20 -12.69
C PRO A 119 6.97 -17.48 -11.32
N ALA A 120 5.66 -17.22 -11.21
CA ALA A 120 4.91 -17.33 -9.97
C ALA A 120 3.43 -17.68 -10.19
N ALA A 121 2.85 -18.41 -9.25
CA ALA A 121 1.41 -18.65 -9.19
C ALA A 121 0.91 -18.87 -7.76
N HIS A 122 -0.35 -18.49 -7.53
CA HIS A 122 -1.14 -18.81 -6.36
C HIS A 122 -2.53 -19.22 -6.83
N VAL A 123 -3.01 -20.40 -6.44
CA VAL A 123 -4.32 -20.92 -6.82
C VAL A 123 -5.09 -21.37 -5.58
N ILE A 124 -6.37 -21.04 -5.52
CA ILE A 124 -7.21 -21.17 -4.31
C ILE A 124 -8.21 -22.31 -4.43
N GLY A 125 -8.71 -22.81 -3.30
CA GLY A 125 -9.60 -23.97 -3.25
C GLY A 125 -10.84 -23.82 -4.13
N ARG A 126 -11.03 -24.77 -5.06
CA ARG A 126 -12.22 -24.87 -5.89
C ARG A 126 -13.24 -25.80 -5.24
N ILE A 127 -14.48 -25.35 -5.11
CA ILE A 127 -15.59 -26.21 -4.66
C ILE A 127 -15.99 -27.14 -5.81
N GLU A 128 -15.55 -28.39 -5.74
CA GLU A 128 -16.05 -29.49 -6.58
C GLU A 128 -17.43 -29.93 -6.08
N LYS A 129 -18.36 -30.22 -7.00
CA LYS A 129 -19.75 -30.61 -6.68
C LYS A 129 -20.08 -32.06 -6.98
N GLU A 130 -19.41 -32.65 -7.96
CA GLU A 130 -19.76 -33.97 -8.53
C GLU A 130 -18.63 -34.99 -8.40
N LYS A 131 -17.37 -34.60 -8.65
CA LYS A 131 -16.24 -35.53 -8.77
C LYS A 131 -15.06 -35.14 -7.88
N PHE A 132 -15.03 -35.72 -6.69
CA PHE A 132 -13.97 -35.54 -5.70
C PHE A 132 -12.73 -36.40 -6.04
N SER A 133 -11.90 -35.90 -6.96
CA SER A 133 -10.61 -36.48 -7.30
C SER A 133 -9.61 -36.39 -6.14
N LYS A 134 -8.75 -37.41 -5.95
CA LYS A 134 -7.63 -37.32 -5.01
C LYS A 134 -6.65 -36.21 -5.39
N THR A 135 -6.40 -36.03 -6.69
CA THR A 135 -5.64 -34.88 -7.23
C THR A 135 -6.57 -33.68 -7.30
N LEU A 136 -6.20 -32.61 -6.63
CA LEU A 136 -7.04 -31.42 -6.45
C LEU A 136 -7.00 -30.52 -7.67
N ARG A 137 -8.15 -29.91 -7.97
CA ARG A 137 -8.28 -28.80 -8.91
C ARG A 137 -8.53 -27.52 -8.13
N TRP A 138 -8.12 -26.41 -8.73
CA TRP A 138 -8.03 -25.11 -8.09
C TRP A 138 -8.72 -24.03 -8.95
N GLU A 139 -8.98 -22.89 -8.33
CA GLU A 139 -9.35 -21.64 -8.99
C GLU A 139 -8.08 -20.80 -9.19
N SER A 140 -7.89 -20.24 -10.39
CA SER A 140 -6.63 -19.65 -10.88
C SER A 140 -6.76 -18.23 -11.42
N ARG A 141 -7.99 -17.69 -11.50
CA ARG A 141 -8.30 -16.38 -12.09
C ARG A 141 -9.16 -15.47 -11.19
N VAL A 142 -9.82 -16.03 -10.17
CA VAL A 142 -10.78 -15.29 -9.33
C VAL A 142 -10.22 -15.02 -7.93
N GLY A 143 -10.56 -13.84 -7.37
CA GLY A 143 -10.26 -13.48 -5.98
C GLY A 143 -8.81 -13.06 -5.77
N ARG A 144 -8.02 -13.93 -5.12
CA ARG A 144 -6.57 -13.73 -4.90
C ARG A 144 -5.70 -14.70 -5.71
N ALA A 145 -6.31 -15.51 -6.57
CA ALA A 145 -5.59 -16.44 -7.42
C ALA A 145 -4.98 -15.73 -8.64
N PHE A 146 -3.78 -16.15 -9.05
CA PHE A 146 -3.07 -15.66 -10.22
C PHE A 146 -2.07 -16.69 -10.77
N THR A 147 -1.70 -16.52 -12.04
CA THR A 147 -0.58 -17.21 -12.71
C THR A 147 0.18 -16.19 -13.54
N SER A 148 1.51 -16.13 -13.40
CA SER A 148 2.35 -15.05 -13.88
C SER A 148 3.74 -15.57 -14.28
N GLY A 149 4.44 -14.87 -15.16
CA GLY A 149 5.83 -15.16 -15.50
C GLY A 149 6.07 -16.54 -16.12
N GLY A 150 5.13 -17.06 -16.91
CA GLY A 150 5.28 -18.35 -17.57
C GLY A 150 4.97 -19.59 -16.71
N VAL A 151 4.55 -19.42 -15.46
CA VAL A 151 3.79 -20.47 -14.76
C VAL A 151 2.37 -20.50 -15.33
N SER A 152 1.87 -21.69 -15.68
CA SER A 152 0.56 -21.87 -16.31
C SER A 152 -0.30 -22.91 -15.59
N TYR A 153 -1.59 -22.60 -15.40
CA TYR A 153 -2.53 -23.53 -14.77
C TYR A 153 -3.22 -24.44 -15.79
N GLN A 154 -3.19 -25.74 -15.53
CA GLN A 154 -3.73 -26.79 -16.40
C GLN A 154 -5.15 -27.18 -15.93
N PHE A 155 -6.17 -26.54 -16.52
CA PHE A 155 -7.58 -26.69 -16.12
C PHE A 155 -8.14 -28.12 -16.17
N GLN A 156 -7.53 -29.02 -16.95
CA GLN A 156 -7.99 -30.41 -17.12
C GLN A 156 -7.67 -31.28 -15.89
N ASP A 157 -6.47 -31.15 -15.34
CA ASP A 157 -5.90 -32.05 -14.32
C ASP A 157 -5.43 -31.35 -13.04
N GLY A 158 -5.52 -30.02 -12.97
CA GLY A 158 -5.24 -29.22 -11.77
C GLY A 158 -3.78 -28.81 -11.58
N ALA A 159 -2.91 -29.05 -12.57
CA ALA A 159 -1.47 -28.78 -12.42
C ALA A 159 -1.12 -27.29 -12.46
N LEU A 160 -0.04 -26.92 -11.76
CA LEU A 160 0.80 -25.78 -12.13
C LEU A 160 1.97 -26.29 -12.97
N GLN A 161 2.07 -25.84 -14.23
CA GLN A 161 3.16 -26.19 -15.14
C GLN A 161 4.13 -25.01 -15.29
N VAL A 162 5.42 -25.25 -15.05
CA VAL A 162 6.47 -24.24 -15.24
C VAL A 162 7.03 -24.27 -16.66
N ASN A 163 7.30 -23.09 -17.25
CA ASN A 163 8.04 -22.94 -18.50
C ASN A 163 9.57 -23.06 -18.29
N GLU A 164 10.06 -22.66 -17.12
CA GLU A 164 11.49 -22.49 -16.85
C GLU A 164 12.05 -23.48 -15.83
N THR A 165 13.28 -23.93 -16.10
CA THR A 165 14.10 -24.66 -15.13
C THR A 165 14.62 -23.69 -14.06
N GLY A 166 14.61 -24.09 -12.80
CA GLY A 166 15.05 -23.25 -11.69
C GLY A 166 14.76 -23.85 -10.32
N ILE A 167 15.15 -23.16 -9.26
CA ILE A 167 14.72 -23.47 -7.90
C ILE A 167 13.40 -22.72 -7.66
N TYR A 168 12.38 -23.44 -7.20
CA TYR A 168 11.08 -22.87 -6.87
C TYR A 168 10.78 -23.11 -5.40
N HIS A 169 10.30 -22.08 -4.71
CA HIS A 169 9.61 -22.28 -3.45
C HIS A 169 8.18 -22.73 -3.76
N ILE A 170 7.88 -23.99 -3.45
CA ILE A 170 6.59 -24.63 -3.70
C ILE A 170 5.87 -24.74 -2.36
N TYR A 171 4.59 -24.37 -2.29
CA TYR A 171 3.82 -24.38 -1.05
C TYR A 171 2.36 -24.81 -1.26
N SER A 172 1.75 -25.44 -0.26
CA SER A 172 0.34 -25.84 -0.26
C SER A 172 -0.22 -25.87 1.17
N ARG A 173 -1.47 -25.43 1.32
CA ARG A 173 -2.29 -25.59 2.52
C ARG A 173 -3.55 -26.38 2.17
N VAL A 174 -3.87 -27.39 2.97
CA VAL A 174 -5.19 -28.02 2.97
C VAL A 174 -5.80 -28.06 4.36
N GLU A 175 -7.13 -27.96 4.42
CA GLU A 175 -7.94 -27.98 5.64
C GLU A 175 -9.14 -28.90 5.43
N LEU A 176 -9.31 -29.87 6.33
CA LEU A 176 -10.34 -30.91 6.24
C LEU A 176 -11.25 -30.87 7.47
N VAL A 177 -12.56 -31.01 7.25
CA VAL A 177 -13.60 -31.05 8.28
C VAL A 177 -14.15 -32.47 8.40
N PHE A 178 -13.70 -33.19 9.42
CA PHE A 178 -14.13 -34.55 9.75
C PHE A 178 -15.41 -34.48 10.58
N ARG A 179 -16.55 -34.92 10.03
CA ARG A 179 -17.83 -34.94 10.76
C ARG A 179 -17.78 -35.88 11.97
N ASP A 180 -17.40 -37.13 11.74
CA ASP A 180 -17.40 -38.22 12.72
C ASP A 180 -15.97 -38.56 13.16
N CYS A 181 -15.24 -37.57 13.68
CA CYS A 181 -13.81 -37.71 13.96
C CYS A 181 -13.52 -38.72 15.09
N SER A 182 -12.50 -39.55 14.88
CA SER A 182 -12.11 -40.69 15.75
C SER A 182 -10.59 -40.75 15.95
N PRO A 183 -10.08 -41.54 16.93
CA PRO A 183 -8.63 -41.77 17.09
C PRO A 183 -7.93 -42.39 15.87
N ALA A 184 -8.67 -43.09 15.02
CA ALA A 184 -8.18 -43.65 13.76
C ALA A 184 -8.27 -42.66 12.58
N SER A 185 -8.83 -41.45 12.79
CA SER A 185 -8.95 -40.45 11.73
C SER A 185 -7.58 -39.88 11.37
N SER A 186 -7.26 -39.95 10.08
CA SER A 186 -6.04 -39.40 9.50
C SER A 186 -6.26 -38.87 8.09
N PHE A 187 -5.26 -38.17 7.56
CA PHE A 187 -5.18 -37.89 6.13
C PHE A 187 -3.73 -37.74 5.66
N HIS A 188 -3.53 -38.00 4.37
CA HIS A 188 -2.31 -37.65 3.66
C HIS A 188 -2.54 -36.36 2.87
N HIS A 189 -1.56 -35.46 2.91
CA HIS A 189 -1.40 -34.30 2.03
C HIS A 189 -0.07 -34.48 1.29
N LEU A 190 -0.09 -34.43 -0.03
CA LEU A 190 1.04 -34.83 -0.89
C LEU A 190 1.20 -33.83 -2.04
N VAL A 191 2.37 -33.24 -2.19
CA VAL A 191 2.75 -32.44 -3.37
C VAL A 191 3.71 -33.28 -4.22
N PHE A 192 3.44 -33.38 -5.52
CA PHE A 192 4.18 -34.25 -6.44
C PHE A 192 4.31 -33.62 -7.82
N VAL A 193 5.30 -34.08 -8.59
CA VAL A 193 5.56 -33.62 -9.98
C VAL A 193 5.38 -34.76 -10.98
N ARG A 194 4.87 -34.45 -12.17
CA ARG A 194 4.97 -35.31 -13.37
C ARG A 194 5.86 -34.60 -14.41
N ARG A 195 6.73 -35.38 -15.06
CA ARG A 195 7.66 -34.90 -16.10
C ARG A 195 7.44 -35.68 -17.38
N GLY A 196 7.51 -35.00 -18.53
CA GLY A 196 7.47 -35.66 -19.84
C GLY A 196 8.51 -36.78 -19.94
N GLY A 197 8.13 -37.93 -20.52
CA GLY A 197 9.00 -39.09 -20.66
C GLY A 197 9.26 -39.91 -19.39
N ARG A 198 8.70 -39.55 -18.22
CA ARG A 198 8.74 -40.39 -17.01
C ARG A 198 7.36 -40.97 -16.70
N PRO A 199 7.21 -42.30 -16.58
CA PRO A 199 5.90 -42.92 -16.33
C PRO A 199 5.43 -42.78 -14.88
N SER A 200 6.36 -42.73 -13.92
CA SER A 200 6.06 -42.52 -12.50
C SER A 200 6.10 -41.03 -12.12
N PRO A 201 5.10 -40.53 -11.36
CA PRO A 201 5.22 -39.25 -10.67
C PRO A 201 6.30 -39.30 -9.58
N LEU A 202 6.89 -38.16 -9.26
CA LEU A 202 7.87 -38.00 -8.18
C LEU A 202 7.26 -37.18 -7.03
N THR A 203 7.24 -37.75 -5.83
CA THR A 203 6.89 -37.02 -4.60
C THR A 203 7.89 -35.89 -4.36
N LEU A 204 7.38 -34.68 -4.08
CA LEU A 204 8.18 -33.52 -3.68
C LEU A 204 8.10 -33.30 -2.17
N MET A 205 6.91 -33.41 -1.59
CA MET A 205 6.64 -33.20 -0.17
C MET A 205 5.42 -34.04 0.26
N GLU A 206 5.45 -34.63 1.44
CA GLU A 206 4.30 -35.35 2.01
C GLU A 206 4.16 -35.07 3.51
N ALA A 207 2.90 -35.00 3.98
CA ALA A 207 2.55 -35.00 5.39
C ALA A 207 1.40 -35.97 5.64
N HIS A 208 1.64 -36.94 6.53
CA HIS A 208 0.58 -37.71 7.18
C HIS A 208 0.17 -36.99 8.47
N ARG A 209 -1.13 -36.74 8.65
CA ARG A 209 -1.71 -36.13 9.85
C ARG A 209 -2.65 -37.15 10.48
N ALA A 210 -2.45 -37.46 11.76
CA ALA A 210 -3.25 -38.41 12.55
C ALA A 210 -3.27 -38.00 14.02
N GLY A 211 -4.07 -38.68 14.85
CA GLY A 211 -4.10 -38.46 16.31
C GLY A 211 -4.65 -37.11 16.77
N PHE A 212 -5.24 -36.32 15.87
CA PHE A 212 -5.83 -35.02 16.17
C PHE A 212 -7.16 -35.12 16.95
N CYS A 213 -7.83 -36.28 16.95
CA CYS A 213 -9.01 -36.57 17.76
C CYS A 213 -8.68 -37.63 18.82
N ARG A 214 -8.76 -37.27 20.11
CA ARG A 214 -8.41 -38.16 21.23
C ARG A 214 -9.46 -39.24 21.54
N GLN A 215 -10.71 -39.00 21.14
CA GLN A 215 -11.87 -39.87 21.34
C GLN A 215 -12.84 -39.66 20.17
N GLN A 216 -13.90 -40.46 20.08
CA GLN A 216 -14.96 -40.21 19.10
C GLN A 216 -15.63 -38.85 19.40
N SER A 217 -15.62 -37.95 18.44
CA SER A 217 -16.32 -36.67 18.52
C SER A 217 -17.70 -36.78 17.89
N ALA A 218 -18.72 -36.28 18.60
CA ALA A 218 -20.06 -36.00 18.05
C ALA A 218 -20.15 -34.63 17.34
N HIS A 219 -19.08 -33.83 17.42
CA HIS A 219 -18.97 -32.53 16.76
C HIS A 219 -17.93 -32.58 15.63
N PRO A 220 -18.15 -31.88 14.50
CA PRO A 220 -17.15 -31.80 13.44
C PRO A 220 -15.81 -31.28 13.92
N TRP A 221 -14.73 -31.92 13.47
CA TRP A 221 -13.35 -31.54 13.81
C TRP A 221 -12.61 -31.03 12.57
N THR A 222 -11.98 -29.86 12.68
CA THR A 222 -11.15 -29.29 11.62
C THR A 222 -9.69 -29.65 11.83
N ALA A 223 -9.03 -30.20 10.81
CA ALA A 223 -7.61 -30.52 10.83
C ALA A 223 -6.92 -30.03 9.56
N GLU A 224 -5.77 -29.36 9.72
CA GLU A 224 -5.02 -28.72 8.64
C GLU A 224 -3.65 -29.34 8.39
N SER A 225 -3.12 -29.14 7.19
CA SER A 225 -1.74 -29.47 6.80
C SER A 225 -1.17 -28.36 5.91
N TYR A 226 0.06 -27.96 6.20
CA TYR A 226 0.85 -27.05 5.39
C TYR A 226 2.13 -27.77 4.96
N LEU A 227 2.50 -27.62 3.68
CA LEU A 227 3.73 -28.14 3.09
C LEU A 227 4.41 -27.00 2.34
N ALA A 228 5.70 -26.79 2.56
CA ALA A 228 6.50 -25.89 1.73
C ALA A 228 7.97 -26.31 1.68
N SER A 229 8.62 -26.13 0.53
CA SER A 229 10.04 -26.42 0.33
C SER A 229 10.59 -25.69 -0.91
N ALA A 230 11.90 -25.42 -0.90
CA ALA A 230 12.63 -24.92 -2.07
C ALA A 230 13.21 -26.12 -2.86
N LEU A 231 12.70 -26.38 -4.06
CA LEU A 231 13.02 -27.56 -4.85
C LEU A 231 13.29 -27.20 -6.32
N GLN A 232 14.17 -27.95 -6.97
CA GLN A 232 14.49 -27.73 -8.38
C GLN A 232 13.43 -28.35 -9.29
N LEU A 233 12.79 -27.53 -10.12
CA LEU A 233 11.90 -27.95 -11.20
C LEU A 233 12.59 -27.79 -12.56
N GLN A 234 12.18 -28.61 -13.52
CA GLN A 234 12.60 -28.56 -14.93
C GLN A 234 11.51 -27.97 -15.80
N THR A 235 11.90 -27.36 -16.92
CA THR A 235 11.01 -26.85 -17.96
C THR A 235 9.97 -27.91 -18.39
N HIS A 236 8.69 -27.55 -18.36
CA HIS A 236 7.50 -28.39 -18.54
C HIS A 236 7.13 -29.35 -17.38
N ASP A 237 7.79 -29.27 -16.22
CA ASP A 237 7.31 -29.99 -15.02
C ASP A 237 5.91 -29.53 -14.62
N ARG A 238 5.03 -30.50 -14.34
CA ARG A 238 3.67 -30.29 -13.84
C ARG A 238 3.62 -30.66 -12.36
N VAL A 239 3.43 -29.67 -11.50
CA VAL A 239 3.29 -29.84 -10.05
C VAL A 239 1.81 -29.93 -9.68
N TYR A 240 1.48 -30.87 -8.80
CA TYR A 240 0.13 -31.23 -8.39
C TYR A 240 0.05 -31.39 -6.86
N VAL A 241 -1.17 -31.32 -6.33
CA VAL A 241 -1.49 -31.64 -4.93
C VAL A 241 -2.49 -32.80 -4.88
N ASN A 242 -2.22 -33.77 -4.02
CA ASN A 242 -3.07 -34.89 -3.67
C ASN A 242 -3.53 -34.77 -2.21
N VAL A 243 -4.75 -35.20 -1.93
CA VAL A 243 -5.25 -35.45 -0.56
C VAL A 243 -5.96 -36.81 -0.49
N SER A 244 -5.92 -37.49 0.66
CA SER A 244 -6.57 -38.80 0.82
C SER A 244 -8.10 -38.71 0.87
N HIS A 245 -8.65 -37.63 1.44
CA HIS A 245 -10.08 -37.43 1.71
C HIS A 245 -10.61 -36.14 1.08
N PRO A 246 -10.69 -36.03 -0.26
CA PRO A 246 -11.06 -34.80 -0.97
C PRO A 246 -12.51 -34.34 -0.71
N THR A 247 -13.39 -35.26 -0.31
CA THR A 247 -14.77 -34.98 0.12
C THR A 247 -14.88 -34.26 1.47
N PHE A 248 -13.79 -34.21 2.26
CA PHE A 248 -13.78 -33.54 3.57
C PHE A 248 -13.15 -32.14 3.52
N LEU A 249 -12.71 -31.64 2.35
CA LEU A 249 -12.08 -30.32 2.25
C LEU A 249 -13.02 -29.19 2.69
N SER A 250 -12.48 -28.27 3.49
CA SER A 250 -13.16 -27.05 3.92
C SER A 250 -13.58 -26.20 2.70
N HIS A 251 -14.87 -25.91 2.56
CA HIS A 251 -15.39 -25.04 1.49
C HIS A 251 -15.11 -23.54 1.75
N THR A 252 -14.36 -23.21 2.81
CA THR A 252 -13.96 -21.85 3.17
C THR A 252 -12.95 -21.30 2.15
N HIS A 253 -13.27 -20.15 1.54
CA HIS A 253 -12.55 -19.59 0.37
C HIS A 253 -11.01 -19.45 0.49
N TYR A 254 -10.47 -19.33 1.71
CA TYR A 254 -9.04 -19.11 1.96
C TYR A 254 -8.37 -20.26 2.74
N ALA A 255 -9.12 -21.31 3.09
CA ALA A 255 -8.61 -22.41 3.91
C ALA A 255 -7.69 -23.37 3.13
N ASN A 256 -7.90 -23.48 1.82
CA ASN A 256 -7.18 -24.35 0.90
C ASN A 256 -6.52 -23.53 -0.20
N PHE A 257 -5.22 -23.70 -0.43
CA PHE A 257 -4.48 -23.05 -1.52
C PHE A 257 -3.21 -23.81 -1.89
N PHE A 258 -2.71 -23.58 -3.11
CA PHE A 258 -1.49 -24.16 -3.66
C PHE A 258 -0.76 -23.08 -4.47
N GLY A 259 0.57 -23.07 -4.46
CA GLY A 259 1.33 -22.13 -5.27
C GLY A 259 2.80 -22.46 -5.36
N LEU A 260 3.49 -21.72 -6.22
CA LEU A 260 4.94 -21.76 -6.36
C LEU A 260 5.47 -20.45 -6.92
N TYR A 261 6.71 -20.10 -6.58
CA TYR A 261 7.43 -19.01 -7.23
C TYR A 261 8.92 -19.36 -7.38
N LYS A 262 9.54 -18.87 -8.46
CA LYS A 262 10.97 -19.01 -8.71
C LYS A 262 11.77 -18.13 -7.75
N ILE A 263 12.86 -18.69 -7.20
CA ILE A 263 13.80 -18.02 -6.29
C ILE A 263 14.96 -17.44 -7.10
#